data_AF-F9DYA1-F1
#
_entry.id   AF-F9DYA1-F1
#
_cell.length_a   1.000
_cell.length_b   1.000
_cell.length_c   1.000
_cell.angle_alpha   90.00
_cell.angle_beta   90.00
_cell.angle_gamma   90.00
#
_symmetry.space_group_name_H-M   'P 1'
#
loop_
_entity.id
_entity.type
_entity.pdbx_description
1 polymer ?
#
loop_
_entity_poly.entity_id
_entity_poly.type
_entity_poly.pdbx_seq_one_letter_code
_entity_poly.pdbx_strand_id
1 'polypeptide(L)'
;EMAESSSLPSWFPAAVGFLLGGFFLWLADKIIPHVHPTSPMKDAEGIKPENKRRSTLLVLAITLHNIPEGLAIGVAFGAVAAGFPSASLPAAIALAIGIGIQNLPEGTAVAMPLRRDGMSRRKSFLYGQFSGMVEPISAVVGVLAVTFMTPLLPFALSFAAGAMIFVVVEEVIPGSQENGNKDLASICLMLGFAVMMILDVAFG
;
A
#
# COMPACT_ATOMS: atom_id res chain seq x y z
N GLU A 1 -5.37 -5.16 -20.04
CA GLU A 1 -6.55 -6.03 -19.85
C GLU A 1 -7.77 -5.32 -19.28
N MET A 2 -7.88 -5.03 -17.97
CA MET A 2 -9.14 -4.44 -17.43
C MET A 2 -9.51 -3.07 -18.04
N ALA A 3 -8.52 -2.22 -18.33
CA ALA A 3 -8.74 -0.91 -18.96
C ALA A 3 -9.06 -0.98 -20.47
N GLU A 4 -8.86 -2.13 -21.12
CA GLU A 4 -9.15 -2.29 -22.57
C GLU A 4 -10.64 -2.47 -22.87
N SER A 5 -11.45 -2.73 -21.83
CA SER A 5 -12.91 -2.85 -21.93
C SER A 5 -13.66 -1.50 -21.86
N SER A 6 -12.93 -0.39 -21.70
CA SER A 6 -13.49 0.95 -21.55
C SER A 6 -13.47 1.73 -22.88
N SER A 7 -14.39 2.68 -23.04
CA SER A 7 -14.37 3.67 -24.13
C SER A 7 -13.18 4.65 -24.05
N LEU A 8 -12.46 4.64 -22.92
CA LEU A 8 -11.28 5.46 -22.68
C LEU A 8 -10.00 4.73 -23.11
N PRO A 9 -8.94 5.45 -23.51
CA PRO A 9 -7.64 4.84 -23.76
C PRO A 9 -7.15 4.04 -22.55
N SER A 10 -6.56 2.85 -22.77
CA SER A 10 -6.15 1.93 -21.70
C SER A 10 -5.14 2.52 -20.71
N TRP A 11 -4.34 3.50 -21.14
CA TRP A 11 -3.40 4.23 -20.27
C TRP A 11 -4.07 5.29 -19.38
N PHE A 12 -5.30 5.71 -19.67
CA PHE A 12 -5.95 6.84 -19.01
C PHE A 12 -6.25 6.56 -17.52
N PRO A 13 -6.89 5.43 -17.14
CA PRO A 13 -7.11 5.13 -15.72
C PRO A 13 -5.81 5.08 -14.93
N ALA A 14 -4.77 4.47 -15.52
CA ALA A 14 -3.46 4.35 -14.91
C ALA A 14 -2.79 5.71 -14.67
N ALA A 15 -2.75 6.58 -15.68
CA ALA A 15 -2.13 7.89 -15.56
C ALA A 15 -2.89 8.79 -14.57
N VAL A 16 -4.22 8.83 -14.65
CA VAL A 16 -5.03 9.69 -13.79
C VAL A 16 -4.99 9.21 -12.35
N GLY A 17 -5.20 7.91 -12.11
CA GLY A 17 -5.13 7.37 -10.76
C GLY A 17 -3.75 7.60 -10.14
N PHE A 18 -2.67 7.26 -10.86
CA PHE A 18 -1.30 7.47 -10.39
C PHE A 18 -1.01 8.92 -9.97
N LEU A 19 -1.34 9.89 -10.83
CA LEU A 19 -1.13 11.30 -10.51
C LEU A 19 -1.99 11.77 -9.33
N LEU A 20 -3.25 11.32 -9.26
CA LEU A 20 -4.15 11.66 -8.15
C LEU A 20 -3.69 11.05 -6.83
N GLY A 21 -3.15 9.83 -6.83
CA GLY A 21 -2.61 9.16 -5.65
C GLY A 21 -1.38 9.88 -5.09
N GLY A 22 -0.43 10.21 -5.97
CA GLY A 22 0.74 11.00 -5.60
C GLY A 22 0.35 12.39 -5.10
N PHE A 23 -0.57 13.08 -5.79
CA PHE A 23 -1.08 14.38 -5.37
C PHE A 23 -1.82 14.30 -4.02
N PHE A 24 -2.60 13.25 -3.79
CA PHE A 24 -3.31 13.03 -2.54
C PHE A 24 -2.34 12.91 -1.36
N LEU A 25 -1.28 12.09 -1.48
CA LEU A 25 -0.30 11.99 -0.40
C LEU A 25 0.61 13.21 -0.27
N TRP A 26 0.92 13.89 -1.36
CA TRP A 26 1.55 15.20 -1.29
C TRP A 26 0.71 16.20 -0.50
N LEU A 27 -0.61 16.22 -0.74
CA LEU A 27 -1.52 17.07 0.01
C LEU A 27 -1.64 16.61 1.47
N ALA A 28 -1.74 15.31 1.72
CA ALA A 28 -1.74 14.75 3.07
C ALA A 28 -0.46 15.11 3.82
N ASP A 29 0.70 15.09 3.16
CA ASP A 29 1.97 15.52 3.73
C ASP A 29 1.98 17.01 4.14
N LYS A 30 1.29 17.87 3.39
CA LYS A 30 1.13 19.30 3.75
C LYS A 30 0.08 19.54 4.83
N ILE A 31 -0.99 18.74 4.83
CA ILE A 31 -2.12 18.92 5.73
C ILE A 31 -1.86 18.28 7.08
N ILE A 32 -1.35 17.04 7.12
CA ILE A 32 -1.05 16.31 8.34
C ILE A 32 -0.09 17.19 9.13
N PRO A 33 -0.59 17.88 10.17
CA PRO A 33 0.22 18.81 10.92
C PRO A 33 1.33 18.01 11.61
N HIS A 34 2.22 18.70 12.32
CA HIS A 34 3.16 18.06 13.23
C HIS A 34 2.40 17.42 14.41
N VAL A 35 1.58 16.39 14.18
CA VAL A 35 0.58 15.87 15.12
C VAL A 35 1.29 15.18 16.28
N HIS A 36 1.63 15.99 17.28
CA HIS A 36 1.58 15.62 18.68
C HIS A 36 0.11 15.48 19.05
N PRO A 37 -0.41 14.27 19.33
CA PRO A 37 -1.82 14.15 19.67
C PRO A 37 -2.17 14.74 21.05
N THR A 38 -1.21 15.05 21.93
CA THR A 38 -1.51 15.49 23.33
C THR A 38 -0.40 16.22 24.10
N SER A 39 0.56 16.94 23.48
CA SER A 39 1.57 17.68 24.30
C SER A 39 1.88 19.09 23.78
N PRO A 40 1.84 20.13 24.64
CA PRO A 40 2.36 21.44 24.29
C PRO A 40 3.85 21.34 23.95
N MET A 41 4.29 22.08 22.92
CA MET A 41 5.66 22.13 22.38
C MET A 41 6.77 22.38 23.42
N LYS A 42 6.42 22.77 24.64
CA LYS A 42 7.33 23.03 25.75
C LYS A 42 7.81 21.76 26.48
N ASP A 43 7.11 20.64 26.30
CA ASP A 43 7.41 19.35 26.95
C ASP A 43 7.93 18.28 25.95
N ALA A 44 8.48 18.70 24.80
CA ALA A 44 9.11 17.79 23.84
C ALA A 44 10.47 17.27 24.35
N GLU A 45 10.51 16.68 25.56
CA GLU A 45 11.56 15.76 25.95
C GLU A 45 11.29 14.40 25.29
N GLY A 46 12.02 14.10 24.22
CA GLY A 46 12.15 12.74 23.67
C GLY A 46 11.68 12.51 22.23
N ILE A 47 12.60 11.98 21.43
CA ILE A 47 12.54 11.41 20.06
C ILE A 47 11.97 12.35 18.97
N LYS A 48 12.90 12.75 18.08
CA LYS A 48 12.80 13.62 16.90
C LYS A 48 11.39 13.64 16.25
N PRO A 49 10.70 14.81 16.17
CA PRO A 49 9.37 14.94 15.57
C PRO A 49 9.30 14.49 14.11
N GLU A 50 10.41 14.62 13.39
CA GLU A 50 10.53 14.26 11.98
C GLU A 50 10.20 12.78 11.74
N ASN A 51 10.74 11.85 12.54
CA ASN A 51 10.51 10.42 12.36
C ASN A 51 9.03 10.02 12.50
N LYS A 52 8.31 10.67 13.41
CA LYS A 52 6.88 10.38 13.66
C LYS A 52 6.01 10.76 12.45
N ARG A 53 6.37 11.84 11.74
CA ARG A 53 5.72 12.22 10.48
C ARG A 53 5.96 11.14 9.42
N ARG A 54 7.20 10.70 9.25
CA ARG A 54 7.56 9.63 8.27
C ARG A 54 6.78 8.35 8.53
N SER A 55 6.78 7.88 9.78
CA SER A 55 6.04 6.68 10.19
C SER A 55 4.54 6.81 9.95
N THR A 56 3.96 8.00 10.15
CA THR A 56 2.53 8.26 9.91
C THR A 56 2.19 8.25 8.42
N LEU A 57 3.00 8.91 7.57
CA LEU A 57 2.81 8.90 6.12
C LEU A 57 2.98 7.50 5.54
N LEU A 58 3.95 6.74 6.04
CA LEU A 58 4.16 5.35 5.64
C LEU A 58 2.95 4.46 6.00
N VAL A 59 2.45 4.56 7.23
CA VAL A 59 1.24 3.84 7.66
C VAL A 59 0.04 4.21 6.79
N LEU A 60 -0.15 5.50 6.50
CA LEU A 60 -1.24 5.98 5.66
C LEU A 60 -1.12 5.44 4.23
N ALA A 61 0.06 5.51 3.62
CA ALA A 61 0.30 5.03 2.27
C ALA A 61 0.02 3.53 2.14
N ILE A 62 0.56 2.72 3.08
CA ILE A 62 0.34 1.28 3.09
C ILE A 62 -1.14 0.95 3.32
N THR A 63 -1.82 1.66 4.23
CA THR A 63 -3.27 1.48 4.41
C THR A 63 -4.06 1.79 3.13
N LEU A 64 -3.67 2.81 2.36
CA LEU A 64 -4.31 3.12 1.09
C LEU A 64 -3.99 2.10 0.00
N HIS A 65 -2.80 1.50 0.03
CA HIS A 65 -2.38 0.45 -0.89
C HIS A 65 -3.18 -0.85 -0.70
N ASN A 66 -3.43 -1.18 0.56
CA ASN A 66 -4.16 -2.37 0.98
C ASN A 66 -5.66 -2.36 0.58
N ILE A 67 -6.25 -1.17 0.34
CA ILE A 67 -7.66 -1.07 -0.07
C ILE A 67 -7.86 -1.65 -1.49
N PRO A 68 -7.15 -1.18 -2.54
CA PRO A 68 -7.24 -1.77 -3.87
C PRO A 68 -6.87 -3.25 -3.93
N GLU A 69 -5.93 -3.72 -3.13
CA GLU A 69 -5.58 -5.15 -3.06
C GLU A 69 -6.73 -5.99 -2.52
N GLY A 70 -7.33 -5.56 -1.40
CA GLY A 70 -8.52 -6.20 -0.88
C GLY A 70 -9.65 -6.19 -1.91
N LEU A 71 -9.90 -5.06 -2.58
CA LEU A 71 -10.88 -4.98 -3.67
C LEU A 71 -10.55 -5.94 -4.82
N ALA A 72 -9.28 -6.10 -5.21
CA ALA A 72 -8.85 -6.99 -6.27
C ALA A 72 -9.12 -8.46 -5.91
N ILE A 73 -8.80 -8.88 -4.68
CA ILE A 73 -9.17 -10.20 -4.16
C ILE A 73 -10.69 -10.38 -4.22
N GLY A 74 -11.44 -9.39 -3.71
CA GLY A 74 -12.89 -9.45 -3.66
C GLY A 74 -13.54 -9.56 -5.04
N VAL A 75 -13.09 -8.75 -6.00
CA VAL A 75 -13.58 -8.79 -7.38
C VAL A 75 -13.19 -10.10 -8.06
N ALA A 76 -11.99 -10.63 -7.84
CA ALA A 76 -11.58 -11.92 -8.41
C ALA A 76 -12.50 -13.06 -7.96
N PHE A 77 -12.73 -13.20 -6.66
CA PHE A 77 -13.67 -14.21 -6.13
C PHE A 77 -15.13 -13.91 -6.50
N GLY A 78 -15.54 -12.64 -6.50
CA GLY A 78 -16.88 -12.21 -6.90
C GLY A 78 -17.17 -12.53 -8.36
N ALA A 79 -16.20 -12.35 -9.25
CA ALA A 79 -16.32 -12.66 -10.68
C ALA A 79 -16.45 -14.18 -10.92
N VAL A 80 -15.72 -14.99 -10.15
CA VAL A 80 -15.89 -16.46 -10.16
C VAL A 80 -17.30 -16.84 -9.71
N ALA A 81 -17.78 -16.27 -8.60
CA ALA A 81 -19.12 -16.53 -8.07
C ALA A 81 -20.25 -16.06 -9.01
N ALA A 82 -20.02 -14.95 -9.74
CA ALA A 82 -20.94 -14.41 -10.73
C ALA A 82 -20.90 -15.14 -12.09
N GLY A 83 -20.00 -16.12 -12.26
CA GLY A 83 -19.89 -16.91 -13.49
C GLY A 83 -19.29 -16.15 -14.67
N PHE A 84 -18.40 -15.18 -14.43
CA PHE A 84 -17.74 -14.44 -15.50
C PHE A 84 -16.80 -15.38 -16.29
N PRO A 85 -16.88 -15.41 -17.63
CA PRO A 85 -16.13 -16.38 -18.45
C PRO A 85 -14.60 -16.27 -18.31
N SER A 86 -14.11 -15.08 -18.00
CA SER A 86 -12.68 -14.79 -17.81
C SER A 86 -12.17 -15.05 -16.39
N ALA A 87 -13.05 -15.39 -15.45
CA ALA A 87 -12.69 -15.60 -14.06
C ALA A 87 -12.55 -17.10 -13.74
N SER A 88 -11.48 -17.47 -13.04
CA SER A 88 -11.26 -18.84 -12.58
C SER A 88 -10.91 -18.89 -11.10
N LEU A 89 -11.41 -19.92 -10.40
CA LEU A 89 -11.10 -20.13 -8.98
C LEU A 89 -9.59 -20.28 -8.73
N PRO A 90 -8.80 -21.01 -9.55
CA PRO A 90 -7.36 -21.08 -9.38
C PRO A 90 -6.67 -19.72 -9.48
N ALA A 91 -7.07 -18.87 -10.43
CA ALA A 91 -6.48 -17.52 -10.58
C ALA A 91 -6.82 -16.61 -9.38
N ALA A 92 -8.06 -16.66 -8.88
CA ALA A 92 -8.45 -15.89 -7.70
C ALA A 92 -7.67 -16.33 -6.44
N ILE A 93 -7.42 -17.63 -6.28
CA ILE A 93 -6.59 -18.17 -5.20
C ILE A 93 -5.13 -17.76 -5.36
N ALA A 94 -4.58 -17.85 -6.57
CA ALA A 94 -3.20 -17.44 -6.86
C ALA A 94 -2.98 -15.95 -6.51
N LEU A 95 -3.89 -15.07 -6.96
CA LEU A 95 -3.87 -13.64 -6.63
C LEU A 95 -3.90 -13.41 -5.12
N ALA A 96 -4.80 -14.08 -4.38
CA ALA A 96 -4.90 -13.92 -2.93
C ALA A 96 -3.65 -14.42 -2.19
N ILE A 97 -3.01 -15.47 -2.68
CA ILE A 97 -1.74 -15.96 -2.13
C ILE A 97 -0.61 -14.97 -2.44
N GLY A 98 -0.53 -14.46 -3.67
CA GLY A 98 0.45 -13.46 -4.08
C GLY A 98 0.39 -12.23 -3.19
N ILE A 99 -0.80 -11.66 -3.03
CA ILE A 99 -1.07 -10.53 -2.12
C ILE A 99 -0.74 -10.90 -0.66
N GLY A 100 -1.15 -12.07 -0.18
CA GLY A 100 -0.82 -12.50 1.18
C GLY A 100 0.69 -12.59 1.46
N ILE A 101 1.51 -12.96 0.47
CA ILE A 101 2.96 -13.06 0.61
C ILE A 101 3.61 -11.68 0.71
N GLN A 102 3.21 -10.71 -0.12
CA GLN A 102 3.75 -9.34 -0.09
C GLN A 102 3.36 -8.56 1.19
N ASN A 103 2.22 -8.89 1.79
CA ASN A 103 1.74 -8.18 2.99
C ASN A 103 2.61 -8.47 4.23
N LEU A 104 3.42 -9.54 4.20
CA LEU A 104 4.42 -9.83 5.25
C LEU A 104 5.57 -8.78 5.26
N PRO A 105 6.27 -8.54 4.13
CA PRO A 105 7.17 -7.40 3.97
C PRO A 105 6.53 -6.05 4.34
N GLU A 106 5.30 -5.77 3.89
CA GLU A 106 4.65 -4.48 4.15
C GLU A 106 4.31 -4.25 5.62
N GLY A 107 3.75 -5.27 6.29
CA GLY A 107 3.50 -5.22 7.73
C GLY A 107 4.80 -5.01 8.52
N THR A 108 5.92 -5.55 8.04
CA THR A 108 7.25 -5.30 8.59
C THR A 108 7.71 -3.87 8.33
N ALA A 109 7.47 -3.34 7.13
CA ALA A 109 7.77 -1.96 6.76
C ALA A 109 7.01 -0.94 7.61
N VAL A 110 5.80 -1.28 8.09
CA VAL A 110 5.07 -0.48 9.10
C VAL A 110 5.64 -0.67 10.50
N ALA A 111 5.86 -1.93 10.93
CA ALA A 111 6.22 -2.23 12.31
C ALA A 111 7.63 -1.73 12.69
N MET A 112 8.59 -1.78 11.78
CA MET A 112 9.99 -1.47 12.09
C MET A 112 10.26 0.02 12.37
N PRO A 113 9.75 0.98 11.57
CA PRO A 113 9.85 2.41 11.87
C PRO A 113 9.15 2.78 13.17
N LEU A 114 7.95 2.23 13.41
CA LEU A 114 7.23 2.43 14.66
C LEU A 114 8.01 1.92 15.89
N ARG A 115 8.71 0.79 15.74
CA ARG A 115 9.61 0.28 16.78
C ARG A 115 10.82 1.19 16.97
N ARG A 116 11.41 1.71 15.90
CA ARG A 116 12.51 2.69 15.92
C ARG A 116 12.10 3.98 16.64
N ASP A 117 10.84 4.38 16.50
CA ASP A 117 10.28 5.58 17.14
C ASP A 117 9.91 5.39 18.62
N GLY A 118 10.27 4.24 19.21
CA GLY A 118 10.15 3.98 20.64
C GLY A 118 8.93 3.16 21.05
N MET A 119 8.07 2.73 20.10
CA MET A 119 6.93 1.88 20.44
C MET A 119 7.39 0.49 20.90
N SER A 120 6.63 -0.17 21.77
CA SER A 120 6.97 -1.53 22.23
C SER A 120 6.88 -2.54 21.08
N ARG A 121 7.62 -3.66 21.17
CA ARG A 121 7.61 -4.72 20.15
C ARG A 121 6.19 -5.19 19.82
N ARG A 122 5.38 -5.46 20.85
CA ARG A 122 4.00 -5.92 20.70
C ARG A 122 3.11 -4.87 20.04
N LYS A 123 3.22 -3.59 20.44
CA LYS A 123 2.43 -2.53 19.81
C LYS A 123 2.81 -2.36 18.35
N SER A 124 4.11 -2.31 18.04
CA SER A 124 4.61 -2.16 16.66
C SER A 124 4.13 -3.29 15.75
N PHE A 125 4.20 -4.54 16.23
CA PHE A 125 3.66 -5.70 15.54
C PHE A 125 2.15 -5.59 15.29
N LEU A 126 1.37 -5.19 16.31
CA LEU A 126 -0.08 -5.02 16.17
C LEU A 126 -0.43 -3.92 15.16
N TYR A 127 0.27 -2.77 15.18
CA TYR A 127 0.05 -1.72 14.20
C TYR A 127 0.40 -2.18 12.78
N GLY A 128 1.48 -2.95 12.61
CA GLY A 128 1.80 -3.60 11.33
C GLY A 128 0.64 -4.49 10.86
N GLN A 129 0.10 -5.34 11.72
CA GLN A 129 -1.04 -6.19 11.37
C GLN A 129 -2.31 -5.39 11.07
N PHE A 130 -2.60 -4.36 11.87
CA PHE A 130 -3.81 -3.55 11.72
C PHE A 130 -3.79 -2.69 10.46
N SER A 131 -2.61 -2.35 9.92
CA SER A 131 -2.50 -1.65 8.64
C SER A 131 -3.09 -2.45 7.47
N GLY A 132 -3.05 -3.79 7.53
CA GLY A 132 -3.70 -4.69 6.56
C GLY A 132 -5.17 -4.99 6.84
N MET A 133 -5.75 -4.54 7.95
CA MET A 133 -7.14 -4.88 8.31
C MET A 133 -8.18 -4.26 7.37
N VAL A 134 -7.77 -3.31 6.53
CA VAL A 134 -8.61 -2.77 5.47
C VAL A 134 -8.80 -3.74 4.30
N GLU A 135 -7.91 -4.72 4.10
CA GLU A 135 -8.02 -5.67 2.98
C GLU A 135 -9.24 -6.58 3.12
N PRO A 136 -9.50 -7.27 4.25
CA PRO A 136 -10.67 -8.13 4.36
C PRO A 136 -11.99 -7.35 4.22
N ILE A 137 -12.02 -6.12 4.73
CA ILE A 137 -13.19 -5.23 4.60
C ILE A 137 -13.40 -4.89 3.11
N SER A 138 -12.34 -4.49 2.43
CA SER A 138 -12.36 -4.15 1.00
C SER A 138 -12.67 -5.36 0.12
N ALA A 139 -12.21 -6.55 0.49
CA ALA A 139 -12.52 -7.80 -0.20
C ALA A 139 -14.01 -8.15 -0.11
N VAL A 140 -14.64 -7.99 1.06
CA VAL A 140 -16.09 -8.17 1.20
C VAL A 140 -16.83 -7.18 0.31
N VAL A 141 -16.42 -5.91 0.27
CA VAL A 141 -17.00 -4.90 -0.64
C VAL A 141 -16.82 -5.31 -2.10
N GLY A 142 -15.62 -5.78 -2.49
CA GLY A 142 -15.31 -6.22 -3.84
C GLY A 142 -16.17 -7.40 -4.30
N VAL A 143 -16.40 -8.40 -3.44
CA VAL A 143 -17.29 -9.54 -3.75
C VAL A 143 -18.73 -9.06 -3.92
N LEU A 144 -19.24 -8.25 -2.98
CA LEU A 144 -20.64 -7.83 -2.98
C LEU A 144 -20.98 -6.85 -4.11
N ALA A 145 -20.00 -6.05 -4.56
CA ALA A 145 -20.18 -5.01 -5.55
C ALA A 145 -19.36 -5.25 -6.82
N VAL A 146 -19.13 -6.52 -7.20
CA VAL A 146 -18.23 -6.90 -8.31
C VAL A 146 -18.46 -6.08 -9.59
N THR A 147 -19.71 -5.98 -10.05
CA THR A 147 -20.04 -5.25 -11.29
C THR A 147 -19.72 -3.76 -11.23
N PHE A 148 -19.81 -3.16 -10.03
CA PHE A 148 -19.50 -1.76 -9.82
C PHE A 148 -18.00 -1.52 -9.60
N MET A 149 -17.30 -2.46 -8.96
CA MET A 149 -15.88 -2.33 -8.64
C MET A 149 -14.96 -2.66 -9.80
N THR A 150 -15.31 -3.61 -10.67
CA THR A 150 -14.50 -3.98 -11.85
C THR A 150 -14.05 -2.78 -12.70
N PRO A 151 -14.92 -1.84 -13.12
CA PRO A 151 -14.47 -0.68 -13.90
C PRO A 151 -13.67 0.36 -13.08
N LEU A 152 -13.78 0.36 -11.75
CA LEU A 152 -13.09 1.29 -10.86
C LEU A 152 -11.71 0.79 -10.43
N LEU A 153 -11.49 -0.53 -10.46
CA LEU A 153 -10.22 -1.15 -10.04
C LEU A 153 -8.97 -0.55 -10.70
N PRO A 154 -8.93 -0.30 -12.02
CA PRO A 154 -7.75 0.32 -12.64
C PRO A 154 -7.40 1.69 -12.08
N PHE A 155 -8.40 2.50 -11.72
CA PHE A 155 -8.19 3.79 -11.07
C PHE A 155 -7.72 3.62 -9.62
N ALA A 156 -8.32 2.68 -8.89
CA ALA A 156 -7.98 2.41 -7.49
C ALA A 156 -6.55 1.88 -7.35
N LEU A 157 -6.17 0.87 -8.16
CA LEU A 157 -4.83 0.28 -8.17
C LEU A 157 -3.76 1.31 -8.55
N SER A 158 -4.01 2.10 -9.60
CA SER A 158 -3.06 3.13 -10.00
C SER A 158 -2.97 4.29 -9.01
N PHE A 159 -4.08 4.67 -8.36
CA PHE A 159 -4.06 5.60 -7.23
C PHE A 159 -3.17 5.10 -6.10
N ALA A 160 -3.33 3.85 -5.68
CA ALA A 160 -2.46 3.25 -4.68
C ALA A 160 -0.99 3.22 -5.12
N ALA A 161 -0.70 2.90 -6.38
CA ALA A 161 0.66 2.93 -6.91
C ALA A 161 1.29 4.33 -6.85
N GLY A 162 0.54 5.36 -7.23
CA GLY A 162 0.99 6.75 -7.15
C GLY A 162 1.28 7.22 -5.73
N ALA A 163 0.40 6.88 -4.79
CA ALA A 163 0.59 7.13 -3.37
C ALA A 163 1.86 6.43 -2.83
N MET A 164 2.07 5.16 -3.17
CA MET A 164 3.25 4.40 -2.73
C MET A 164 4.55 4.96 -3.31
N ILE A 165 4.59 5.34 -4.59
CA ILE A 165 5.79 5.97 -5.17
C ILE A 165 6.13 7.27 -4.45
N PHE A 166 5.14 8.11 -4.14
CA PHE A 166 5.38 9.35 -3.39
C PHE A 166 6.08 9.08 -2.05
N VAL A 167 5.55 8.16 -1.24
CA VAL A 167 6.14 7.84 0.07
C VAL A 167 7.47 7.10 -0.03
N VAL A 168 7.66 6.24 -1.03
CA VAL A 168 8.94 5.57 -1.25
C VAL A 168 10.05 6.60 -1.50
N VAL A 169 9.77 7.59 -2.34
CA VAL A 169 10.74 8.64 -2.70
C VAL A 169 10.98 9.62 -1.55
N GLU A 170 9.93 10.10 -0.89
CA GLU A 170 10.05 11.10 0.18
C GLU A 170 10.60 10.49 1.48
N GLU A 171 10.25 9.24 1.81
CA GLU A 171 10.49 8.70 3.16
C GLU A 171 11.34 7.43 3.19
N VAL A 172 11.02 6.44 2.36
CA VAL A 172 11.67 5.12 2.45
C VAL A 172 13.11 5.17 1.95
N ILE A 173 13.35 5.75 0.78
CA ILE A 173 14.70 5.86 0.19
C ILE A 173 15.60 6.72 1.09
N PRO A 174 15.23 7.96 1.46
CA PRO A 174 16.05 8.77 2.37
C PRO A 174 16.25 8.08 3.73
N GLY A 175 15.19 7.53 4.31
CA GLY A 175 15.20 6.83 5.60
C GLY A 175 16.14 5.62 5.65
N SER A 176 16.23 4.86 4.55
CA SER A 176 17.13 3.70 4.45
C SER A 176 18.62 4.09 4.41
N GLN A 177 18.91 5.33 3.98
CA GLN A 177 20.27 5.82 3.75
C GLN A 177 20.85 6.63 4.92
N GLU A 178 20.05 6.98 5.93
CA GLU A 178 20.43 7.89 7.03
C GLU A 178 21.63 7.42 7.85
N ASN A 179 21.86 6.11 7.94
CA ASN A 179 22.93 5.51 8.74
C ASN A 179 24.19 5.18 7.93
N GLY A 180 24.34 5.77 6.73
CA GLY A 180 25.53 5.60 5.88
C GLY A 180 25.53 4.35 5.00
N ASN A 181 24.46 3.55 5.01
CA ASN A 181 24.37 2.28 4.28
C ASN A 181 23.80 2.42 2.85
N LYS A 182 24.23 3.43 2.09
CA LYS A 182 23.63 3.76 0.78
C LYS A 182 23.66 2.59 -0.20
N ASP A 183 24.82 1.99 -0.41
CA ASP A 183 25.00 0.89 -1.37
C ASP A 183 24.18 -0.34 -0.97
N LEU A 184 24.18 -0.69 0.32
CA LEU A 184 23.39 -1.79 0.85
C LEU A 184 21.89 -1.53 0.68
N ALA A 185 21.43 -0.30 0.96
CA ALA A 185 20.03 0.08 0.79
C ALA A 185 19.59 -0.03 -0.68
N SER A 186 20.42 0.41 -1.62
CA SER A 186 20.15 0.27 -3.06
C SER A 186 20.11 -1.20 -3.50
N ILE A 187 21.02 -2.05 -3.01
CA ILE A 187 21.01 -3.49 -3.30
C ILE A 187 19.75 -4.15 -2.73
N CYS A 188 19.39 -3.85 -1.47
CA CYS A 188 18.17 -4.38 -0.85
C CYS A 188 16.91 -3.92 -1.59
N LEU A 189 16.86 -2.68 -2.09
CA LEU A 189 15.77 -2.18 -2.92
C LEU A 189 15.67 -2.98 -4.23
N MET A 190 16.80 -3.18 -4.93
CA MET A 190 16.82 -3.96 -6.18
C MET A 190 16.38 -5.41 -5.96
N LEU A 191 16.88 -6.06 -4.90
CA LEU A 191 16.50 -7.43 -4.56
C LEU A 191 15.03 -7.52 -4.17
N GLY A 192 14.53 -6.61 -3.34
CA GLY A 192 13.12 -6.56 -2.95
C GLY A 192 12.20 -6.34 -4.15
N PHE A 193 12.55 -5.41 -5.04
CA PHE A 193 11.82 -5.16 -6.28
C PHE A 193 11.82 -6.39 -7.21
N ALA A 194 12.98 -7.05 -7.37
CA ALA A 194 13.08 -8.26 -8.19
C ALA A 194 12.24 -9.41 -7.62
N VAL A 195 12.26 -9.61 -6.29
CA VAL A 195 11.41 -10.61 -5.63
C VAL A 195 9.94 -10.28 -5.86
N MET A 196 9.53 -9.02 -5.70
CA MET A 196 8.15 -8.61 -5.96
C MET A 196 7.75 -8.89 -7.41
N MET A 197 8.56 -8.52 -8.41
CA MET A 197 8.25 -8.82 -9.81
C MET A 197 8.17 -10.32 -10.10
N ILE A 198 9.01 -11.14 -9.48
CA ILE A 198 8.94 -12.60 -9.62
C ILE A 198 7.62 -13.12 -9.05
N LEU A 199 7.20 -12.61 -7.88
CA LEU A 199 5.94 -12.99 -7.26
C LEU A 199 4.74 -12.55 -8.11
N ASP A 200 4.77 -11.34 -8.65
CA ASP A 200 3.75 -10.81 -9.56
C ASP A 200 3.60 -11.71 -10.80
N VAL A 201 4.70 -12.04 -11.48
CA VAL A 201 4.65 -12.91 -12.67
C VAL A 201 4.30 -14.37 -12.33
N ALA A 202 4.63 -14.84 -11.12
CA ALA A 202 4.38 -16.23 -10.71
C ALA A 202 2.96 -16.47 -10.19
N PHE A 203 2.33 -15.45 -9.58
CA PHE A 203 1.03 -15.55 -8.93
C PHE A 203 -0.06 -14.66 -9.56
N GLY A 204 0.31 -13.80 -10.51
CA GLY A 204 -0.55 -12.92 -11.30
C GLY A 204 -0.69 -13.38 -12.74
#